data_AF-A0A851DYC3-F1
#
_entry.id   AF-A0A851DYC3-F1
#
_cell.length_a   1.000
_cell.length_b   1.000
_cell.length_c   1.000
_cell.angle_alpha   90.00
_cell.angle_beta   90.00
_cell.angle_gamma   90.00
#
_symmetry.space_group_name_H-M   'P 1'
#
loop_
_entity.id
_entity.type
_entity.pdbx_description
1 polymer ?
#
loop_
_entity_poly.entity_id
_entity_poly.type
_entity_poly.pdbx_seq_one_letter_code
_entity_poly.pdbx_strand_id
1 'polypeptide(L)' 'YQYLSRYKRKENLDQFTFHPVNIKGAEKECLACLMEFCGRGDPSWTELSNFTHFLNFQLRNCEQSVFCSSVVGQEFHGF' A
#
# COMPACT_ATOMS: atom_id res chain seq x y z
N TYR A 1 1.16 -4.58 -1.43
CA TYR A 1 2.27 -5.05 -0.56
C TYR A 1 3.27 -3.95 -0.21
N GLN A 2 3.95 -3.31 -1.17
CA GLN A 2 5.03 -2.34 -0.87
C GLN A 2 4.63 -1.20 0.09
N TYR A 3 3.42 -0.67 -0.05
CA TYR A 3 2.84 0.31 0.88
C TYR A 3 2.59 -0.30 2.27
N LEU A 4 1.84 -1.42 2.33
CA LEU A 4 1.50 -2.08 3.60
C LEU A 4 2.73 -2.51 4.41
N SER A 5 3.78 -3.03 3.75
CA SER A 5 4.98 -3.49 4.45
C SER A 5 5.77 -2.32 5.05
N ARG A 6 5.80 -1.16 4.39
CA ARG A 6 6.38 0.08 4.92
C ARG A 6 5.53 0.68 6.03
N TYR A 7 4.21 0.71 5.83
CA TYR A 7 3.25 1.14 6.84
C TYR A 7 3.37 0.33 8.13
N LYS A 8 3.47 -1.01 8.02
CA LYS A 8 3.70 -1.91 9.16
C LYS A 8 5.00 -1.60 9.91
N ARG A 9 6.06 -1.21 9.18
CA ARG A 9 7.34 -0.79 9.75
C ARG A 9 7.35 0.65 10.25
N LYS A 10 6.21 1.36 10.18
CA LYS A 10 6.06 2.77 10.55
C LYS A 10 7.03 3.68 9.79
N GLU A 11 7.36 3.31 8.55
CA GLU A 11 8.13 4.18 7.66
C GLU A 11 7.28 5.37 7.22
N ASN A 12 7.94 6.51 7.01
CA ASN A 12 7.30 7.67 6.39
C ASN A 12 6.97 7.33 4.92
N LEU A 13 5.73 7.58 4.52
CA LEU A 13 5.21 7.31 3.17
C LEU A 13 5.04 8.57 2.32
N ASP A 14 5.25 9.77 2.87
CA ASP A 14 4.99 11.07 2.22
C ASP A 14 5.71 11.22 0.87
N GLN A 15 6.87 10.56 0.73
CA GLN A 15 7.72 10.63 -0.46
C GLN A 15 7.83 9.27 -1.17
N PHE A 16 6.98 8.32 -0.82
CA PHE A 16 6.99 7.00 -1.42
C PHE A 16 5.97 6.92 -2.56
N THR A 17 6.43 6.49 -3.73
CA THR A 17 5.58 6.12 -4.86
C THR A 17 5.95 4.72 -5.33
N PHE A 18 4.96 3.94 -5.73
CA PHE A 18 5.20 2.59 -6.21
C PHE A 18 5.88 2.61 -7.58
N HIS A 19 7.00 1.88 -7.70
CA HIS A 19 7.67 1.62 -8.96
C HIS A 19 7.72 0.12 -9.23
N PRO A 20 7.16 -0.36 -10.36
CA PRO A 20 7.05 -1.80 -10.65
C PRO A 20 8.40 -2.51 -10.81
N VAL A 21 9.47 -1.76 -11.13
CA VAL A 21 10.83 -2.31 -11.30
C VAL A 21 11.54 -2.53 -9.96
N ASN A 22 11.10 -1.89 -8.88
CA ASN A 22 11.77 -1.92 -7.57
C ASN A 22 10.86 -2.53 -6.49
N ILE A 23 10.46 -3.78 -6.72
CA ILE A 23 9.71 -4.56 -5.73
C ILE A 23 10.67 -5.26 -4.77
N LYS A 24 10.33 -5.24 -3.48
CA LYS A 24 11.08 -5.89 -2.40
C LYS A 24 10.22 -6.92 -1.68
N GLY A 25 10.85 -7.94 -1.09
CA GLY A 25 10.23 -8.93 -0.21
C GLY A 25 9.78 -10.21 -0.92
N ALA A 26 9.70 -11.30 -0.17
CA ALA A 26 9.34 -12.62 -0.67
C ALA A 26 7.82 -12.85 -0.70
N GLU A 27 7.37 -13.82 -1.49
CA GLU A 27 5.94 -14.16 -1.63
C GLU A 27 5.28 -14.51 -0.28
N LYS A 28 5.98 -15.24 0.58
CA LYS A 28 5.51 -15.60 1.93
C LYS A 28 5.28 -14.35 2.81
N GLU A 29 6.19 -13.38 2.73
CA GLU A 29 6.06 -12.12 3.47
C GLU A 29 4.92 -11.27 2.93
N CYS A 30 4.74 -11.26 1.61
CA CYS A 30 3.63 -10.62 0.94
C CYS A 30 2.29 -11.18 1.42
N LEU A 31 2.13 -12.51 1.37
CA LEU A 31 0.91 -13.18 1.81
C LEU A 31 0.63 -12.91 3.29
N ALA A 32 1.61 -13.09 4.17
CA ALA A 32 1.45 -12.82 5.60
C ALA A 32 1.01 -11.38 5.88
N CYS A 33 1.61 -10.41 5.18
CA CYS A 33 1.23 -9.01 5.28
C CYS A 33 -0.20 -8.76 4.78
N LEU A 34 -0.61 -9.36 3.67
CA LEU A 34 -1.97 -9.22 3.16
C LEU A 34 -3.01 -9.82 4.12
N MET A 35 -2.74 -10.98 4.69
CA MET A 35 -3.63 -11.62 5.67
C MET A 35 -3.82 -10.74 6.92
N GLU A 36 -2.75 -10.13 7.42
CA GLU A 36 -2.81 -9.22 8.57
C GLU A 36 -3.68 -7.98 8.32
N PHE A 37 -3.60 -7.39 7.13
CA PHE A 37 -4.32 -6.15 6.79
C PHE A 37 -5.70 -6.36 6.16
N CYS A 38 -6.04 -7.56 5.70
CA CYS A 38 -7.35 -7.82 5.08
C CYS A 38 -8.53 -7.73 6.06
N GLY A 39 -8.26 -7.68 7.38
CA GLY A 39 -9.27 -7.50 8.42
C GLY A 39 -10.16 -8.72 8.69
N ARG A 40 -9.83 -9.89 8.11
CA ARG A 40 -10.48 -11.17 8.39
C ARG A 40 -9.49 -12.18 8.98
N GLY A 41 -9.98 -12.99 9.91
CA GLY A 41 -9.15 -13.99 10.61
C GLY A 41 -8.69 -15.15 9.71
N ASP A 42 -9.53 -15.56 8.76
CA ASP A 42 -9.21 -16.64 7.82
C ASP A 42 -9.80 -16.30 6.44
N PRO A 43 -9.15 -15.42 5.67
CA PRO A 43 -9.68 -14.95 4.40
C PRO A 43 -9.55 -16.00 3.30
N SER A 44 -10.58 -16.10 2.45
CA SER A 44 -10.47 -16.88 1.21
C SER A 44 -9.56 -16.19 0.18
N TRP A 45 -9.07 -16.94 -0.82
CA TRP A 45 -8.30 -16.36 -1.92
C TRP A 45 -9.06 -15.27 -2.68
N THR A 46 -10.38 -15.42 -2.83
CA THR A 46 -11.24 -14.41 -3.45
C THR A 46 -11.29 -13.13 -2.61
N GLU A 47 -11.34 -13.24 -1.29
CA GLU A 47 -11.32 -12.09 -0.40
C GLU A 47 -9.99 -11.34 -0.43
N LEU A 48 -8.87 -12.08 -0.43
CA LEU A 48 -7.54 -11.49 -0.62
C LEU A 48 -7.41 -10.80 -1.99
N SER A 49 -7.94 -11.42 -3.05
CA SER A 49 -7.96 -10.81 -4.39
C SER A 49 -8.80 -9.53 -4.43
N ASN A 50 -9.99 -9.54 -3.82
CA ASN A 50 -10.85 -8.35 -3.75
C ASN A 50 -10.20 -7.23 -2.94
N PHE A 51 -9.62 -7.57 -1.78
CA PHE A 51 -8.90 -6.63 -0.93
C PHE A 51 -7.72 -5.99 -1.67
N THR A 52 -6.89 -6.80 -2.32
CA THR A 52 -5.71 -6.31 -3.06
C THR A 52 -6.10 -5.45 -4.26
N HIS A 53 -7.14 -5.80 -5.00
CA HIS A 53 -7.66 -4.98 -6.10
C HIS A 53 -8.19 -3.64 -5.60
N PHE A 54 -9.02 -3.65 -4.56
CA PHE A 54 -9.55 -2.44 -3.95
C PHE A 54 -8.42 -1.52 -3.48
N LEU A 55 -7.49 -2.07 -2.69
CA LEU A 55 -6.36 -1.30 -2.15
C LEU A 55 -5.47 -0.74 -3.27
N ASN A 56 -5.15 -1.55 -4.29
CA ASN A 56 -4.35 -1.08 -5.42
C ASN A 56 -5.05 0.04 -6.20
N PHE A 57 -6.37 -0.04 -6.38
CA PHE A 57 -7.13 1.04 -7.02
C PHE A 57 -7.06 2.34 -6.19
N GLN A 58 -7.28 2.25 -4.87
CA GLN A 58 -7.21 3.42 -3.99
C GLN A 58 -5.81 4.05 -3.96
N LEU A 59 -4.75 3.23 -3.85
CA LEU A 59 -3.37 3.71 -3.83
C LEU A 59 -2.98 4.40 -5.13
N ARG A 60 -3.37 3.84 -6.29
CA ARG A 60 -3.11 4.49 -7.60
C ARG A 60 -3.80 5.84 -7.72
N ASN A 61 -5.03 5.95 -7.23
CA ASN A 61 -5.73 7.24 -7.21
C ASN A 61 -5.08 8.21 -6.23
N CYS A 62 -4.59 7.72 -5.08
CA CYS A 62 -3.87 8.52 -4.10
C CYS A 62 -2.57 9.10 -4.69
N GLU A 63 -1.76 8.29 -5.38
CA GLU A 63 -0.53 8.74 -6.05
C GLU A 63 -0.77 9.84 -7.10
N GLN A 64 -1.97 9.88 -7.70
CA GLN A 64 -2.36 10.87 -8.69
C GLN A 64 -3.08 12.08 -8.07
N SER A 65 -3.31 12.07 -6.77
CA SER A 65 -3.97 13.14 -6.04
C SER A 65 -3.10 14.40 -5.98
N VAL A 66 -3.75 15.57 -6.00
CA VAL A 66 -3.06 16.85 -5.79
C VAL A 66 -2.33 16.90 -4.44
N PHE A 67 -2.85 16.18 -3.43
CA PHE A 67 -2.25 16.09 -2.10
C PHE A 67 -0.91 15.34 -2.08
N CYS A 68 -0.59 14.55 -3.10
CA CYS A 68 0.72 13.88 -3.24
C CYS A 68 1.66 14.62 -4.22
N SER A 69 1.25 15.78 -4.74
CA SER A 69 2.07 16.57 -5.67
C SER A 69 3.23 17.26 -4.95
N SER A 70 4.29 17.60 -5.68
CA SER A 70 5.44 18.34 -5.12
C SER A 70 5.11 19.77 -4.67
N VAL A 71 4.01 20.34 -5.18
CA VAL A 71 3.60 21.72 -4.89
C VAL A 71 2.79 21.79 -3.60
N VAL A 72 1.78 20.93 -3.46
CA VAL A 72 0.86 20.95 -2.33
C VAL A 72 1.24 19.92 -1.28
N GLY A 73 1.78 18.77 -1.67
CA GLY A 73 2.03 17.64 -0.77
C GLY A 73 3.06 17.89 0.32
N GLN A 74 3.94 18.88 0.16
CA GLN A 74 4.86 19.26 1.25
C GLN A 74 4.14 19.84 2.47
N GLU A 75 2.90 20.31 2.33
CA GLU A 75 2.12 20.83 3.45
C GLU A 75 1.23 19.76 4.10
N PHE A 76 1.10 18.58 3.48
CA PHE A 76 0.20 17.49 3.89
C PHE A 76 0.97 16.23 4.30
N HIS A 77 1.96 16.40 5.17
CA HIS A 77 2.67 15.27 5.77
C HIS A 77 1.70 14.32 6.52
N GLY A 78 1.84 13.02 6.26
CA GLY A 78 0.99 11.98 6.86
C GLY A 78 -0.35 11.74 6.16
N PHE A 79 -0.62 12.38 5.02
CA PHE A 79 -1.72 12.05 4.11
C PHE A 79 -1.45 10.72 3.38
#